data_AF-A0A4V3NDN7-F1
#
_entry.id   AF-A0A4V3NDN7-F1
#
_cell.length_a   1.000
_cell.length_b   1.000
_cell.length_c   1.000
_cell.angle_alpha   90.00
_cell.angle_beta   90.00
_cell.angle_gamma   90.00
#
_symmetry.space_group_name_H-M   'P 1'
#
loop_
_entity.id
_entity.type
_entity.pdbx_description
1 polymer ?
#
loop_
_entity_poly.entity_id
_entity_poly.type
_entity_poly.pdbx_seq_one_letter_code
_entity_poly.pdbx_strand_id
1 'polypeptide(L)'
;MSDAWLAGAAPSRYASSALQSFAETLADAGRQVESVSPSDEAKRDELAKALSRLSNAAKQAKNAIEAEQHPQAAQAQQELRAAQGDLATAYRQYFSPGR
;
A
#
# COMPACT_ATOMS: atom_id res chain seq x y z
N MET A 1 -12.93 -14.28 13.88
CA MET A 1 -12.14 -14.65 12.69
C MET A 1 -10.70 -14.72 13.13
N SER A 2 -10.06 -15.90 13.03
CA SER A 2 -8.63 -16.01 13.31
C SER A 2 -7.84 -15.20 12.28
N ASP A 3 -6.87 -14.43 12.75
CA ASP A 3 -6.05 -13.56 11.90
C ASP A 3 -5.15 -14.44 11.02
N ALA A 4 -5.53 -14.65 9.76
CA ALA A 4 -4.89 -15.62 8.87
C ALA A 4 -3.40 -15.31 8.64
N TRP A 5 -2.98 -14.06 8.88
CA TRP A 5 -1.59 -13.63 8.83
C TRP A 5 -0.74 -14.19 9.97
N LEU A 6 -1.37 -14.58 11.08
CA LEU A 6 -0.72 -14.97 12.32
C LEU A 6 -1.07 -16.40 12.76
N ALA A 7 -1.76 -17.18 11.91
CA ALA A 7 -2.13 -18.57 12.17
C ALA A 7 -0.93 -19.56 12.04
N GLY A 8 0.22 -19.20 12.61
CA GLY A 8 1.46 -19.98 12.61
C GLY A 8 2.65 -19.28 11.93
N ALA A 9 3.87 -19.78 12.19
CA ALA A 9 5.13 -19.17 11.75
C ALA A 9 5.38 -19.23 10.22
N ALA A 10 4.86 -20.26 9.53
CA ALA A 10 4.97 -20.35 8.07
C ALA A 10 4.05 -19.33 7.35
N PRO A 11 2.77 -19.18 7.75
CA PRO A 11 1.91 -18.08 7.29
C PRO A 11 2.49 -16.68 7.52
N SER A 12 3.11 -16.42 8.68
CA SER A 12 3.66 -15.10 9.01
C SER A 12 4.86 -14.73 8.14
N ARG A 13 5.82 -15.66 7.93
CA ARG A 13 6.98 -15.41 7.07
C ARG A 13 6.59 -15.18 5.61
N TYR A 14 5.64 -15.96 5.08
CA TYR A 14 5.11 -15.73 3.73
C TYR A 14 4.41 -14.37 3.63
N ALA A 15 3.57 -14.03 4.61
CA ALA A 15 2.86 -12.75 4.63
C ALA A 15 3.84 -11.56 4.68
N SER A 16 4.87 -11.61 5.53
CA SER A 16 5.89 -10.55 5.62
C SER A 16 6.67 -10.38 4.31
N SER A 17 7.09 -11.47 3.67
CA SER A 17 7.77 -11.39 2.37
C SER A 17 6.86 -10.84 1.27
N ALA A 18 5.59 -11.25 1.22
CA ALA A 18 4.63 -10.74 0.25
C ALA A 18 4.38 -9.23 0.44
N LEU A 19 4.21 -8.78 1.69
CA LEU A 19 4.05 -7.36 2.02
C LEU A 19 5.29 -6.54 1.67
N GLN A 20 6.49 -7.10 1.84
CA GLN A 20 7.72 -6.46 1.41
C GLN A 20 7.75 -6.25 -0.11
N SER A 21 7.59 -7.30 -0.89
CA SER A 21 7.63 -7.21 -2.36
C SER A 21 6.52 -6.29 -2.89
N PHE A 22 5.36 -6.31 -2.26
CA PHE A 22 4.27 -5.40 -2.60
C PHE A 22 4.62 -3.93 -2.31
N ALA A 23 5.20 -3.64 -1.14
CA ALA A 23 5.63 -2.29 -0.78
C ALA A 23 6.70 -1.75 -1.73
N GLU A 24 7.67 -2.58 -2.11
CA GLU A 24 8.74 -2.24 -3.08
C GLU A 24 8.13 -1.96 -4.45
N THR A 25 7.26 -2.83 -4.95
CA THR A 25 6.56 -2.63 -6.24
C THR A 25 5.78 -1.31 -6.29
N LEU A 26 5.09 -0.96 -5.21
CA LEU A 26 4.33 0.30 -5.14
C LEU A 26 5.22 1.54 -5.07
N ALA A 27 6.35 1.45 -4.37
CA ALA A 27 7.33 2.54 -4.33
C ALA A 27 7.94 2.77 -5.72
N ASP A 28 8.22 1.69 -6.45
CA ASP A 28 8.73 1.74 -7.82
C ASP A 28 7.70 2.35 -8.78
N ALA A 29 6.43 1.96 -8.64
CA ALA A 29 5.33 2.55 -9.39
C ALA A 29 5.19 4.06 -9.10
N GLY A 30 5.33 4.48 -7.83
CA GLY A 30 5.29 5.90 -7.45
C GLY A 30 6.39 6.71 -8.15
N ARG A 31 7.63 6.21 -8.13
CA ARG A 31 8.76 6.82 -8.84
C ARG A 31 8.54 6.90 -10.35
N GLN A 32 7.92 5.88 -10.95
CA GLN A 32 7.57 5.89 -12.35
C GLN A 32 6.52 6.97 -12.66
N VAL A 33 5.46 7.09 -11.84
CA VAL A 33 4.44 8.14 -12.00
C VAL A 33 5.06 9.53 -11.91
N GLU A 34 5.96 9.76 -10.95
CA GLU A 34 6.69 11.04 -10.80
C GLU A 34 7.58 11.37 -12.02
N SER A 35 8.15 10.35 -12.67
CA SER A 35 9.05 10.54 -13.82
C SER A 35 8.34 10.86 -15.13
N VAL A 36 7.03 10.60 -15.24
CA VAL A 36 6.25 10.96 -16.42
C VAL A 36 5.90 12.44 -16.32
N SER A 37 6.19 13.22 -17.38
CA SER A 37 5.78 14.61 -17.49
C SER A 37 4.31 14.69 -17.92
N PRO A 38 3.33 15.01 -17.04
CA PRO A 38 1.93 15.03 -17.40
C PRO A 38 1.47 16.46 -17.68
N SER A 39 0.36 16.59 -18.38
CA SER A 39 -0.35 17.86 -18.58
C SER A 39 -0.97 18.41 -17.29
N ASP A 40 -1.10 17.58 -16.25
CA ASP A 40 -1.76 17.90 -14.97
C ASP A 40 -0.91 17.37 -13.80
N GLU A 41 0.01 18.21 -13.32
CA GLU A 41 0.96 17.88 -12.24
C GLU A 41 0.25 17.55 -10.93
N ALA A 42 -0.85 18.24 -10.61
CA ALA A 42 -1.58 18.04 -9.37
C ALA A 42 -2.17 16.62 -9.27
N LYS A 43 -2.76 16.13 -10.37
CA LYS A 43 -3.27 14.75 -10.40
C LYS A 43 -2.15 13.71 -10.29
N ARG A 44 -1.01 13.96 -10.95
CA ARG A 44 0.17 13.07 -10.87
C ARG A 44 0.65 12.96 -9.43
N ASP A 45 0.81 14.10 -8.77
CA ASP A 45 1.34 14.15 -7.41
C ASP A 45 0.40 13.45 -6.41
N GLU A 46 -0.92 13.60 -6.57
CA GLU A 46 -1.89 12.85 -5.77
C GLU A 46 -1.84 11.33 -6.02
N LEU A 47 -1.64 10.89 -7.28
CA LEU A 47 -1.44 9.47 -7.58
C LEU A 47 -0.14 8.93 -6.96
N ALA A 48 0.97 9.65 -7.09
CA ALA A 48 2.26 9.28 -6.49
C ALA A 48 2.19 9.22 -4.95
N LYS A 49 1.48 10.17 -4.32
CA LYS A 49 1.22 10.20 -2.88
C LYS A 49 0.37 9.01 -2.43
N ALA A 50 -0.65 8.63 -3.19
CA ALA A 50 -1.48 7.47 -2.88
C ALA A 50 -0.69 6.16 -2.97
N LEU A 51 0.17 6.00 -4.00
CA LEU A 51 1.09 4.86 -4.12
C LEU A 51 2.07 4.79 -2.95
N SER A 52 2.66 5.94 -2.57
CA SER A 52 3.57 6.03 -1.41
C SER A 52 2.88 5.68 -0.10
N ARG A 53 1.64 6.15 0.11
CA ARG A 53 0.84 5.82 1.29
C ARG A 53 0.57 4.32 1.38
N LEU A 54 0.19 3.68 0.27
CA LEU A 54 -0.07 2.25 0.26
C LEU A 54 1.20 1.42 0.49
N SER A 55 2.34 1.84 -0.09
CA SER A 55 3.66 1.23 0.17
C SER A 55 4.01 1.28 1.67
N ASN A 56 3.80 2.43 2.31
CA ASN A 56 4.08 2.59 3.74
C ASN A 56 3.15 1.75 4.63
N ALA A 57 1.85 1.69 4.31
CA ALA A 57 0.91 0.83 5.03
C ALA A 57 1.30 -0.66 4.93
N ALA A 58 1.78 -1.11 3.77
CA ALA A 58 2.30 -2.47 3.59
C ALA A 58 3.55 -2.74 4.44
N LYS A 59 4.48 -1.78 4.55
CA LYS A 59 5.65 -1.89 5.44
C LYS A 59 5.25 -1.96 6.91
N GLN A 60 4.26 -1.16 7.33
CA GLN A 60 3.75 -1.20 8.71
C GLN A 60 3.08 -2.55 9.02
N ALA A 61 2.29 -3.07 8.09
CA ALA A 61 1.70 -4.41 8.21
C ALA A 61 2.76 -5.50 8.32
N LYS A 62 3.82 -5.46 7.49
CA LYS A 62 4.97 -6.37 7.59
C LYS A 62 5.58 -6.32 8.99
N ASN A 63 5.92 -5.12 9.46
CA ASN A 63 6.59 -4.93 10.75
C ASN A 63 5.72 -5.44 11.92
N ALA A 64 4.40 -5.24 11.86
CA ALA A 64 3.48 -5.74 12.88
C ALA A 64 3.38 -7.27 12.90
N ILE A 65 3.42 -7.92 11.73
CA ILE A 65 3.47 -9.39 11.62
C ILE A 65 4.79 -9.94 12.14
N GLU A 66 5.92 -9.33 11.77
CA GLU A 66 7.26 -9.74 12.23
C GLU A 66 7.43 -9.58 13.74
N ALA A 67 6.76 -8.59 14.34
CA ALA A 67 6.74 -8.38 15.78
C ALA A 67 5.74 -9.28 16.54
N GLU A 68 4.98 -10.13 15.84
CA GLU A 68 3.90 -10.98 16.40
C GLU A 68 2.84 -10.16 17.18
N GLN A 69 2.65 -8.90 16.78
CA GLN A 69 1.82 -7.94 17.48
C GLN A 69 0.39 -7.95 16.95
N HIS A 70 -0.45 -8.86 17.46
CA HIS A 70 -1.83 -9.04 16.98
C HIS A 70 -2.68 -7.75 16.89
N PRO A 71 -2.71 -6.85 17.89
CA PRO A 71 -3.51 -5.62 17.79
C PRO A 71 -2.99 -4.67 16.71
N GLN A 72 -1.66 -4.53 16.60
CA GLN A 72 -1.03 -3.68 15.58
C GLN A 72 -1.16 -4.28 14.18
N ALA A 73 -1.16 -5.61 14.04
CA ALA A 73 -1.40 -6.29 12.77
C ALA A 73 -2.83 -6.03 12.26
N ALA A 74 -3.83 -6.10 13.15
CA ALA A 74 -5.21 -5.79 12.81
C ALA A 74 -5.39 -4.32 12.40
N GLN A 75 -4.77 -3.38 13.12
CA GLN A 75 -4.77 -1.96 12.76
C GLN A 75 -4.08 -1.73 11.42
N ALA A 76 -2.89 -2.29 11.21
CA ALA A 76 -2.14 -2.15 9.96
C ALA A 76 -2.91 -2.74 8.76
N GLN A 77 -3.68 -3.81 8.97
CA GLN A 77 -4.58 -4.36 7.94
C GLN A 77 -5.72 -3.41 7.58
N GLN A 78 -6.25 -2.65 8.55
CA GLN A 78 -7.27 -1.63 8.28
C GLN A 78 -6.67 -0.44 7.53
N GLU A 79 -5.49 0.02 7.93
CA GLU A 79 -4.77 1.11 7.26
C GLU A 79 -4.38 0.74 5.83
N LEU A 80 -3.95 -0.51 5.60
CA LEU A 80 -3.69 -1.04 4.26
C LEU A 80 -4.94 -0.98 3.37
N ARG A 81 -6.10 -1.39 3.90
CA ARG A 81 -7.38 -1.32 3.17
C ARG A 81 -7.82 0.12 2.89
N ALA A 82 -7.63 1.03 3.83
CA ALA A 82 -7.93 2.44 3.62
C ALA A 82 -7.05 3.03 2.49
N ALA A 83 -5.74 2.76 2.52
CA ALA A 83 -4.81 3.22 1.50
C ALA A 83 -5.11 2.64 0.10
N GLN A 84 -5.64 1.41 0.01
CA GLN A 84 -6.12 0.85 -1.26
C GLN A 84 -7.30 1.66 -1.82
N GLY A 85 -8.23 2.08 -0.95
CA GLY A 85 -9.35 2.94 -1.34
C GLY A 85 -8.93 4.32 -1.83
N ASP A 86 -7.91 4.91 -1.19
CA ASP A 86 -7.32 6.17 -1.61
C ASP A 86 -6.65 6.05 -2.98
N LEU A 87 -5.88 4.97 -3.20
CA LEU A 87 -5.26 4.69 -4.50
C LEU A 87 -6.31 4.50 -5.61
N ALA A 88 -7.38 3.76 -5.34
CA ALA A 88 -8.46 3.59 -6.31
C ALA A 88 -9.15 4.92 -6.66
N THR A 89 -9.20 5.86 -5.72
CA THR A 89 -9.76 7.20 -5.95
C THR A 89 -8.80 8.07 -6.76
N ALA A 90 -7.52 8.14 -6.36
CA ALA A 90 -6.51 8.90 -7.08
C ALA A 90 -6.33 8.39 -8.53
N TYR A 91 -6.32 7.07 -8.72
CA TYR A 91 -6.26 6.45 -10.05
C TYR A 91 -7.42 6.90 -10.93
N ARG A 92 -8.66 6.83 -10.42
CA ARG A 92 -9.84 7.31 -11.17
C ARG A 92 -9.73 8.78 -11.53
N GLN A 93 -9.27 9.63 -10.62
CA GLN A 93 -9.12 11.07 -10.87
C GLN A 93 -8.04 11.36 -11.91
N TYR A 94 -6.90 10.67 -11.84
CA TYR A 94 -5.79 10.81 -12.77
C TYR A 94 -6.20 10.49 -14.22
N PHE A 95 -6.93 9.39 -14.41
CA PHE A 95 -7.36 8.92 -15.72
C PHE A 95 -8.75 9.44 -16.15
N SER A 96 -9.44 10.22 -15.32
CA SER A 96 -10.71 10.83 -15.73
C SER A 96 -10.44 11.95 -16.75
N PRO A 97 -10.99 11.88 -17.97
CA PRO A 97 -10.97 13.02 -18.88
C PRO A 97 -11.68 14.19 -18.20
N GLY A 98 -11.10 15.39 -18.31
CA GLY A 98 -11.68 16.60 -17.73
C GLY A 98 -13.14 16.74 -18.17
N ARG A 99 -14.04 16.94 -17.20
CA ARG A 99 -15.39 17.42 -17.51
C ARG A 99 -15.34 18.83 -18.05
#